data_AF-A0A8H2ZZU7-F1
#
_entry.id   AF-A0A8H2ZZU7-F1
#
_cell.length_a   1.000
_cell.length_b   1.000
_cell.length_c   1.000
_cell.angle_alpha   90.00
_cell.angle_beta   90.00
_cell.angle_gamma   90.00
#
_symmetry.space_group_name_H-M   'P 1'
#
loop_
_entity.id
_entity.type
_entity.pdbx_description
1 polymer ?
#
loop_
_entity_poly.entity_id
_entity_poly.type
_entity_poly.pdbx_seq_one_letter_code
_entity_poly.pdbx_strand_id
1 'polypeptide(L)'
;MTDSLGIYPVVFISLTVLLLRRCWHLARQPKAHHPPSPKSLPFVGNLFSVPPGHEHVAFAKIGEKLESDIVYLEILGQKILVLNSAKASSDLLDKRSALYSDRPSIPMLTDPSLMNWSRAVTITGYNDAWRSYRRILNNWLNRRTVTRFNALQGQQARLLLQRLLDATKHTQPFQGVHDELLFTVGSLMLQVAYGYEPQSPQDRFFKEAQLAFQRALLAGMQTSEDVLDLSDAITNHDTQDFLVNVFPAMLHIPSWFPGTGWKRIANEWRVQQERSKSDPYEWVKTQVATGSDRTSLLGLLLQDHELLSELDPEERDERLKEVGVILFGGGTDTTSTFLLNFIAAMVLNPHAQARAQQELDTVLGQVKLPSISDRERLPYIRNLIDEVLRMYPIAPLGKRCLKTPEQR
;
A
#
# COMPACT_ATOMS: atom_id res chain seq x y z
N MET A 1 6.32 20.77 -50.35
CA MET A 1 7.02 20.22 -49.16
C MET A 1 7.78 21.33 -48.42
N THR A 2 7.13 22.43 -48.01
CA THR A 2 7.85 23.59 -47.42
C THR A 2 7.00 24.41 -46.43
N ASP A 3 6.13 23.81 -45.62
CA ASP A 3 5.36 24.54 -44.58
C ASP A 3 5.71 24.14 -43.14
N SER A 4 6.66 23.23 -42.93
CA SER A 4 7.07 22.80 -41.58
C SER A 4 8.14 23.69 -40.91
N LEU A 5 8.80 24.61 -41.65
CA LEU A 5 9.89 25.43 -41.08
C LEU A 5 9.42 26.62 -40.22
N GLY A 6 8.17 27.09 -40.37
CA GLY A 6 7.66 28.25 -39.63
C GLY A 6 7.22 27.98 -38.19
N ILE A 7 6.95 26.72 -37.84
CA ILE A 7 6.37 26.34 -36.53
C ILE A 7 7.46 26.27 -35.45
N TYR A 8 8.64 25.73 -35.79
CA TYR A 8 9.76 25.57 -34.84
C TYR A 8 10.25 26.87 -34.18
N PRO A 9 10.48 27.99 -34.91
CA PRO A 9 10.94 29.23 -34.28
C PRO A 9 9.86 29.85 -33.37
N VAL A 10 8.59 29.73 -33.73
CA VAL A 10 7.47 30.24 -32.91
C VAL A 10 7.34 29.43 -31.61
N VAL A 11 7.45 28.10 -31.68
CA VAL A 11 7.46 27.24 -30.50
C VAL A 11 8.66 27.54 -29.60
N PHE A 12 9.86 27.71 -30.18
CA PHE A 12 11.07 28.02 -29.43
C PHE A 12 11.00 29.37 -28.71
N ILE A 13 10.52 30.42 -29.39
CA ILE A 13 10.31 31.75 -28.79
C ILE A 13 9.24 31.67 -27.70
N SER A 14 8.13 30.97 -27.93
CA SER A 14 7.05 30.80 -26.95
C SER A 14 7.52 30.09 -25.69
N LEU A 15 8.28 28.99 -25.84
CA LEU A 15 8.91 28.27 -24.75
C LEU A 15 9.91 29.16 -24.00
N THR A 16 10.72 29.94 -24.72
CA THR A 16 11.71 30.84 -24.11
C THR A 16 11.03 31.96 -23.31
N VAL A 17 9.96 32.56 -23.84
CA VAL A 17 9.17 33.59 -23.13
C VAL A 17 8.47 33.01 -21.90
N LEU A 18 7.90 31.80 -22.01
CA LEU A 18 7.32 31.07 -20.87
C LEU A 18 8.39 30.79 -19.80
N LEU A 19 9.59 30.37 -20.22
CA LEU A 19 10.72 30.06 -19.35
C LEU A 19 11.19 31.33 -18.61
N LEU A 20 11.37 32.44 -19.33
CA LEU A 20 11.74 33.73 -18.74
C LEU A 20 10.66 34.29 -17.81
N ARG A 21 9.37 34.25 -18.19
CA ARG A 21 8.26 34.67 -17.32
C ARG A 21 8.21 33.84 -16.04
N ARG A 22 8.43 32.53 -16.14
CA ARG A 22 8.39 31.65 -14.97
C ARG A 22 9.62 31.81 -14.09
N CYS A 23 10.81 31.95 -14.65
CA CYS A 23 12.01 32.32 -13.89
C CYS A 23 11.84 33.65 -13.15
N TRP A 24 11.27 34.65 -13.82
CA TRP A 24 10.96 35.94 -13.21
C TRP A 24 9.91 35.84 -12.10
N HIS A 25 8.87 35.03 -12.31
CA HIS A 25 7.86 34.77 -11.29
C HIS A 25 8.46 34.03 -10.08
N LEU A 26 9.29 33.01 -10.30
CA LEU A 26 9.99 32.26 -9.24
C LEU A 26 10.96 33.15 -8.46
N ALA A 27 11.68 34.05 -9.13
CA ALA A 27 12.56 35.02 -8.48
C ALA A 27 11.81 36.06 -7.63
N ARG A 28 10.53 36.30 -7.95
CA ARG A 28 9.65 37.25 -7.25
C ARG A 28 8.73 36.61 -6.21
N GLN A 29 8.68 35.28 -6.12
CA GLN A 29 7.89 34.66 -5.06
C GLN A 29 8.55 34.97 -3.71
N PRO A 30 7.77 35.43 -2.70
CA PRO A 30 8.31 35.58 -1.36
C PRO A 30 8.87 34.22 -0.92
N LYS A 31 10.11 34.21 -0.41
CA LYS A 31 10.72 33.00 0.14
C LYS A 31 9.86 32.54 1.32
N ALA A 32 8.97 31.59 1.07
CA ALA A 32 8.21 30.95 2.13
C ALA A 32 9.21 30.31 3.10
N HIS A 33 9.03 30.53 4.40
CA HIS A 33 9.82 29.83 5.41
C HIS A 33 9.42 28.35 5.37
N HIS A 34 10.24 27.54 4.72
CA HIS A 34 10.15 26.09 4.75
C HIS A 34 11.34 25.53 5.56
N PRO A 35 11.23 24.28 6.06
CA PRO A 35 12.37 23.58 6.64
C PRO A 35 13.58 23.50 5.71
N PRO A 36 14.77 23.15 6.20
CA PRO A 36 15.97 22.99 5.38
C PRO A 36 15.71 22.15 4.12
N SER A 37 16.29 22.58 3.00
CA SER A 37 16.13 21.95 1.69
C SER A 37 17.48 21.90 0.99
N PRO A 38 17.82 20.82 0.28
CA PRO A 38 18.98 20.80 -0.59
C PRO A 38 18.79 21.79 -1.75
N LYS A 39 19.86 22.07 -2.50
CA LYS A 39 19.80 22.96 -3.66
C LYS A 39 18.71 22.48 -4.63
N SER A 40 17.85 23.38 -5.10
CA SER A 40 16.84 23.07 -6.10
C SER A 40 17.18 23.71 -7.44
N LEU A 41 16.84 23.04 -8.54
CA LEU A 41 16.94 23.59 -9.88
C LEU A 41 15.60 24.19 -10.31
N PRO A 42 15.59 25.21 -11.19
CA PRO A 42 14.36 25.71 -11.79
C PRO A 42 13.55 24.59 -12.45
N PHE A 43 12.22 24.64 -12.34
CA PHE A 43 11.22 23.72 -12.93
C PHE A 43 11.18 22.29 -12.38
N VAL A 44 12.33 21.64 -12.19
CA VAL A 44 12.42 20.25 -11.70
C VAL A 44 12.57 20.15 -10.18
N GLY A 45 12.96 21.24 -9.53
CA GLY A 45 13.15 21.32 -8.10
C GLY A 45 14.33 20.48 -7.61
N ASN A 46 14.10 19.67 -6.59
CA ASN A 46 15.10 18.81 -5.95
C ASN A 46 15.27 17.44 -6.64
N LEU A 47 14.67 17.19 -7.81
CA LEU A 47 14.77 15.90 -8.52
C LEU A 47 16.21 15.37 -8.61
N PHE A 48 17.15 16.22 -9.05
CA PHE A 48 18.57 15.87 -9.19
C PHE A 48 19.39 15.99 -7.90
N SER A 49 18.75 16.39 -6.80
CA SER A 49 19.38 16.47 -5.47
C SER A 49 19.06 15.28 -4.59
N VAL A 50 18.12 14.42 -5.00
CA VAL A 50 17.84 13.15 -4.35
C VAL A 50 18.86 12.12 -4.85
N PRO A 51 19.68 11.51 -3.96
CA PRO A 51 20.58 10.44 -4.34
C PRO A 51 19.85 9.26 -4.99
N PRO A 52 20.47 8.56 -5.96
CA PRO A 52 19.92 7.32 -6.51
C PRO A 52 19.82 6.20 -5.47
N GLY A 53 18.92 5.25 -5.71
CA GLY A 53 18.62 4.12 -4.83
C GLY A 53 17.33 4.33 -4.04
N HIS A 54 17.14 3.51 -2.99
CA HIS A 54 15.90 3.50 -2.23
C HIS A 54 15.58 4.87 -1.60
N GLU A 55 14.37 5.37 -1.85
CA GLU A 55 13.95 6.73 -1.47
C GLU A 55 14.12 7.02 0.02
N HIS A 56 13.76 6.06 0.89
CA HIS A 56 13.89 6.22 2.34
C HIS A 56 15.35 6.42 2.79
N VAL A 57 16.30 5.74 2.13
CA VAL A 57 17.74 5.90 2.39
C VAL A 57 18.22 7.26 1.87
N ALA A 58 17.76 7.64 0.68
CA ALA A 58 18.10 8.93 0.08
C ALA A 58 17.61 10.10 0.96
N PHE A 59 16.38 10.03 1.46
CA PHE A 59 15.77 11.02 2.34
C PHE A 59 16.44 11.11 3.72
N ALA A 60 16.83 9.97 4.30
CA ALA A 60 17.61 9.93 5.53
C ALA A 60 18.97 10.63 5.35
N LYS A 61 19.72 10.29 4.29
CA LYS A 61 21.02 10.90 3.96
C LYS A 61 20.94 12.41 3.74
N ILE A 62 19.85 12.89 3.13
CA ILE A 62 19.63 14.35 2.97
C ILE A 62 19.43 14.99 4.34
N GLY A 63 18.66 14.36 5.24
CA GLY A 63 18.48 14.83 6.62
C GLY A 63 19.79 14.92 7.39
N GLU A 64 20.61 13.87 7.31
CA GLU A 64 21.95 13.85 7.92
C GLU A 64 22.85 14.97 7.39
N LYS A 65 22.90 15.14 6.05
CA LYS A 65 23.73 16.17 5.40
C LYS A 65 23.30 17.59 5.75
N LEU A 66 22.00 17.81 5.97
CA LEU A 66 21.44 19.11 6.33
C LEU A 66 21.36 19.31 7.85
N GLU A 67 21.78 18.32 8.64
CA GLU A 67 21.66 18.30 10.11
C GLU A 67 20.24 18.66 10.56
N SER A 68 19.23 18.08 9.90
CA SER A 68 17.81 18.41 10.12
C SER A 68 16.92 17.17 10.16
N ASP A 69 16.10 17.11 11.21
CA ASP A 69 15.05 16.11 11.39
C ASP A 69 13.87 16.27 10.42
N ILE A 70 13.68 17.48 9.87
CA ILE A 70 12.60 17.79 8.95
C ILE A 70 13.19 18.43 7.70
N VAL A 71 12.94 17.83 6.54
CA VAL A 71 13.48 18.28 5.26
C VAL A 71 12.33 18.63 4.31
N TYR A 72 12.48 19.74 3.60
CA TYR A 72 11.59 20.14 2.52
C TYR A 72 12.18 19.78 1.16
N LEU A 73 11.39 19.14 0.31
CA LEU A 73 11.71 18.85 -1.09
C LEU A 73 10.58 19.34 -1.99
N GLU A 74 10.93 19.80 -3.18
CA GLU A 74 9.98 20.05 -4.26
C GLU A 74 10.41 19.26 -5.47
N ILE A 75 9.63 18.28 -5.93
CA ILE A 75 9.98 17.44 -7.09
C ILE A 75 8.87 17.59 -8.12
N LEU A 76 9.22 18.12 -9.30
CA LEU A 76 8.26 18.36 -10.40
C LEU A 76 6.99 19.12 -9.95
N GLY A 77 7.16 20.07 -9.03
CA GLY A 77 6.08 20.89 -8.45
C GLY A 77 5.33 20.25 -7.28
N GLN A 78 5.61 18.99 -6.93
CA GLN A 78 5.08 18.34 -5.73
C GLN A 78 5.92 18.73 -4.52
N LYS A 79 5.26 19.28 -3.48
CA LYS A 79 5.90 19.68 -2.23
C LYS A 79 5.87 18.52 -1.23
N ILE A 80 7.04 18.09 -0.79
CA ILE A 80 7.24 16.92 0.06
C ILE A 80 7.92 17.37 1.35
N LEU A 81 7.35 16.96 2.47
CA LEU A 81 7.96 17.12 3.78
C LEU A 81 8.40 15.75 4.29
N VAL A 82 9.69 15.58 4.51
CA VAL A 82 10.30 14.36 5.03
C VAL A 82 10.52 14.50 6.53
N LEU A 83 10.10 13.49 7.30
CA LEU A 83 10.28 13.42 8.76
C LEU A 83 11.27 12.31 9.10
N ASN A 84 12.48 12.68 9.49
CA ASN A 84 13.60 11.76 9.75
C ASN A 84 13.80 11.43 11.23
N SER A 85 12.97 11.96 12.15
CA SER A 85 13.04 11.62 13.57
C SER A 85 11.71 11.15 14.14
N ALA A 86 11.78 10.23 15.11
CA ALA A 86 10.59 9.71 15.80
C ALA A 86 9.80 10.83 16.49
N LYS A 87 10.48 11.86 17.00
CA LYS A 87 9.86 13.04 17.61
C LYS A 87 9.08 13.85 16.58
N ALA A 88 9.68 14.18 15.43
CA ALA A 88 8.99 14.92 14.37
C ALA A 88 7.75 14.15 13.85
N SER A 89 7.89 12.84 13.66
CA SER A 89 6.80 11.95 13.26
C SER A 89 5.67 11.91 14.29
N SER A 90 5.97 11.75 15.59
CA SER A 90 4.95 11.77 16.66
C SER A 90 4.28 13.14 16.80
N ASP A 91 5.06 14.23 16.76
CA ASP A 91 4.53 15.57 16.92
C ASP A 91 3.57 15.97 15.80
N LEU A 92 3.79 15.50 14.56
CA LEU A 92 2.96 15.82 13.40
C LEU A 92 1.85 14.78 13.16
N LEU A 93 2.19 13.50 13.12
CA LEU A 93 1.27 12.45 12.67
C LEU A 93 0.40 11.87 13.79
N ASP A 94 0.82 11.99 15.04
CA ASP A 94 0.07 11.47 16.20
C ASP A 94 -0.61 12.62 16.97
N LYS A 95 0.18 13.49 17.60
CA LYS A 95 -0.34 14.62 18.42
C LYS A 95 -1.18 15.61 17.60
N ARG A 96 -0.89 15.74 16.31
CA ARG A 96 -1.60 16.62 15.37
C ARG A 96 -2.30 15.83 14.25
N SER A 97 -2.62 14.56 14.50
CA SER A 97 -3.23 13.65 13.53
C SER A 97 -4.43 14.24 12.77
N ALA A 98 -5.32 14.97 13.45
CA ALA A 98 -6.48 15.61 12.82
C ALA A 98 -6.11 16.58 11.68
N LEU A 99 -4.93 17.20 11.76
CA LEU A 99 -4.41 18.14 10.76
C LEU A 99 -3.67 17.45 9.62
N TYR A 100 -3.19 16.21 9.78
CA TYR A 100 -2.32 15.52 8.82
C TYR A 100 -2.84 14.14 8.43
N SER A 101 -4.16 13.92 8.54
CA SER A 101 -4.78 12.63 8.21
C SER A 101 -5.25 12.50 6.78
N ASP A 102 -5.22 13.58 5.99
CA ASP A 102 -5.68 13.55 4.61
C ASP A 102 -4.69 12.81 3.68
N ARG A 103 -5.12 12.50 2.46
CA ARG A 103 -4.34 11.69 1.50
C ARG A 103 -4.17 12.40 0.16
N PRO A 104 -2.99 12.27 -0.49
CA PRO A 104 -2.83 12.78 -1.83
C PRO A 104 -3.72 12.01 -2.80
N SER A 105 -4.42 12.74 -3.67
CA SER A 105 -5.14 12.15 -4.79
C SER A 105 -4.14 11.51 -5.76
N ILE A 106 -4.41 10.27 -6.17
CA ILE A 106 -3.59 9.53 -7.12
C ILE A 106 -4.43 9.34 -8.39
N PRO A 107 -4.28 10.22 -9.41
CA PRO A 107 -5.14 10.24 -10.58
C PRO A 107 -5.43 8.87 -11.19
N MET A 108 -4.41 8.03 -11.38
CA MET A 108 -4.57 6.69 -11.96
C MET A 108 -5.59 5.83 -11.20
N LEU A 109 -5.57 5.91 -9.86
CA LEU A 109 -6.47 5.17 -8.98
C LEU A 109 -7.82 5.87 -8.81
N THR A 110 -7.82 7.17 -8.58
CA THR A 110 -9.00 7.88 -8.06
C THR A 110 -9.87 8.51 -9.14
N ASP A 111 -9.34 8.77 -10.33
CA ASP A 111 -10.07 9.47 -11.38
C ASP A 111 -11.21 8.60 -11.96
N PRO A 112 -12.44 9.15 -12.12
CA PRO A 112 -13.58 8.41 -12.65
C PRO A 112 -13.41 7.89 -14.09
N SER A 113 -12.57 8.54 -14.89
CA SER A 113 -12.29 8.11 -16.26
C SER A 113 -11.26 6.98 -16.36
N LEU A 114 -10.64 6.61 -15.23
CA LEU A 114 -9.57 5.61 -15.11
C LEU A 114 -10.04 4.43 -14.26
N MET A 115 -9.35 4.13 -13.15
CA MET A 115 -9.70 3.01 -12.28
C MET A 115 -10.93 3.30 -11.40
N ASN A 116 -11.26 4.57 -11.15
CA ASN A 116 -12.41 4.98 -10.33
C ASN A 116 -12.48 4.30 -8.94
N TRP A 117 -11.36 4.26 -8.23
CA TRP A 117 -11.25 3.65 -6.90
C TRP A 117 -11.02 4.67 -5.78
N SER A 118 -11.66 5.83 -5.86
CA SER A 118 -11.53 6.92 -4.87
C SER A 118 -11.94 6.54 -3.43
N ARG A 119 -12.71 5.45 -3.27
CA ARG A 119 -13.21 4.96 -1.98
C ARG A 119 -12.27 4.01 -1.25
N ALA A 120 -11.17 3.55 -1.87
CA ALA A 120 -10.23 2.67 -1.19
C ALA A 120 -9.65 3.36 0.07
N VAL A 121 -9.78 2.73 1.25
CA VAL A 121 -9.40 3.37 2.54
C VAL A 121 -7.94 3.79 2.62
N THR A 122 -7.05 3.13 1.86
CA THR A 122 -5.63 3.47 1.84
C THR A 122 -5.34 4.81 1.18
N ILE A 123 -6.21 5.26 0.26
CA ILE A 123 -6.02 6.46 -0.56
C ILE A 123 -7.15 7.48 -0.43
N THR A 124 -8.29 7.10 0.16
CA THR A 124 -9.40 8.03 0.38
C THR A 124 -8.98 9.11 1.37
N GLY A 125 -9.39 10.35 1.09
CA GLY A 125 -9.11 11.48 1.96
C GLY A 125 -9.82 11.37 3.30
N TYR A 126 -9.47 12.27 4.23
CA TYR A 126 -10.10 12.29 5.56
C TYR A 126 -11.56 12.80 5.46
N ASN A 127 -12.51 11.87 5.41
CA ASN A 127 -13.95 12.14 5.23
C ASN A 127 -14.84 11.20 6.08
N ASP A 128 -16.17 11.33 5.96
CA ASP A 128 -17.15 10.48 6.67
C ASP A 128 -17.02 8.99 6.30
N ALA A 129 -16.74 8.69 5.03
CA ALA A 129 -16.55 7.31 4.57
C ALA A 129 -15.33 6.68 5.26
N TRP A 130 -14.18 7.37 5.27
CA TRP A 130 -12.97 6.95 6.00
C TRP A 130 -13.25 6.69 7.49
N ARG A 131 -13.94 7.61 8.16
CA ARG A 131 -14.32 7.47 9.58
C ARG A 131 -15.25 6.27 9.79
N SER A 132 -16.17 6.02 8.86
CA SER A 132 -17.05 4.84 8.89
C SER A 132 -16.24 3.54 8.76
N TYR A 133 -15.36 3.44 7.78
CA TYR A 133 -14.53 2.25 7.57
C TYR A 133 -13.67 1.95 8.79
N ARG A 134 -13.02 2.98 9.36
CA ARG A 134 -12.21 2.84 10.57
C ARG A 134 -13.02 2.39 11.77
N ARG A 135 -14.22 2.93 11.96
CA ARG A 135 -15.13 2.53 13.03
C ARG A 135 -15.56 1.07 12.88
N ILE A 136 -15.95 0.64 11.68
CA ILE A 136 -16.28 -0.77 11.39
C ILE A 136 -15.08 -1.66 11.73
N LEU A 137 -13.92 -1.43 11.12
CA LEU A 137 -12.73 -2.26 11.33
C LEU A 137 -12.28 -2.30 12.80
N ASN A 138 -12.30 -1.18 13.52
CA ASN A 138 -11.86 -1.13 14.91
C ASN A 138 -12.74 -1.97 15.86
N ASN A 139 -14.02 -2.14 15.56
CA ASN A 139 -14.89 -3.02 16.36
C ASN A 139 -14.44 -4.48 16.31
N TRP A 140 -13.78 -4.89 15.23
CA TRP A 140 -13.32 -6.26 15.00
C TRP A 140 -11.83 -6.47 15.24
N LEU A 141 -11.03 -5.44 15.03
CA LEU A 141 -9.56 -5.53 15.06
C LEU A 141 -8.93 -4.91 16.31
N ASN A 142 -9.73 -4.43 17.27
CA ASN A 142 -9.18 -3.97 18.55
C ASN A 142 -8.55 -5.13 19.36
N ARG A 143 -7.72 -4.76 20.34
CA ARG A 143 -6.92 -5.68 21.18
C ARG A 143 -7.72 -6.84 21.78
N ARG A 144 -8.99 -6.62 22.15
CA ARG A 144 -9.85 -7.65 22.74
C ARG A 144 -10.53 -8.48 21.66
N THR A 145 -11.10 -7.82 20.66
CA THR A 145 -11.92 -8.51 19.66
C THR A 145 -11.08 -9.42 18.76
N VAL A 146 -9.87 -8.99 18.41
CA VAL A 146 -8.99 -9.70 17.47
C VAL A 146 -8.61 -11.11 17.94
N THR A 147 -8.63 -11.37 19.25
CA THR A 147 -8.25 -12.69 19.80
C THR A 147 -9.20 -13.82 19.37
N ARG A 148 -10.40 -13.49 18.88
CA ARG A 148 -11.32 -14.48 18.30
C ARG A 148 -10.73 -15.20 17.08
N PHE A 149 -9.79 -14.56 16.38
CA PHE A 149 -9.15 -15.11 15.19
C PHE A 149 -7.92 -15.99 15.50
N ASN A 150 -7.52 -16.10 16.77
CA ASN A 150 -6.31 -16.85 17.17
C ASN A 150 -6.38 -18.33 16.80
N ALA A 151 -7.55 -18.97 16.95
CA ALA A 151 -7.73 -20.37 16.61
C ALA A 151 -7.53 -20.61 15.10
N LEU A 152 -8.11 -19.72 14.28
CA LEU A 152 -7.99 -19.73 12.83
C LEU A 152 -6.55 -19.48 12.38
N GLN A 153 -5.85 -18.50 12.98
CA GLN A 153 -4.42 -18.27 12.73
C GLN A 153 -3.57 -19.50 13.05
N GLY A 154 -3.83 -20.16 14.18
CA GLY A 154 -3.14 -21.38 14.56
C GLY A 154 -3.41 -22.55 13.62
N GLN A 155 -4.63 -22.66 13.08
CA GLN A 155 -4.96 -23.65 12.04
C GLN A 155 -4.19 -23.36 10.74
N GLN A 156 -4.20 -22.12 10.26
CA GLN A 156 -3.49 -21.72 9.05
C GLN A 156 -1.97 -21.90 9.16
N ALA A 157 -1.40 -21.61 10.34
CA ALA A 157 0.03 -21.88 10.60
C ALA A 157 0.38 -23.37 10.47
N ARG A 158 -0.47 -24.28 10.97
CA ARG A 158 -0.24 -25.73 10.85
C ARG A 158 -0.34 -26.20 9.40
N LEU A 159 -1.31 -25.69 8.65
CA LEU A 159 -1.46 -26.01 7.22
C LEU A 159 -0.27 -25.49 6.40
N LEU A 160 0.22 -24.28 6.71
CA LEU A 160 1.44 -23.74 6.11
C LEU A 160 2.64 -24.65 6.37
N LEU A 161 2.84 -25.09 7.63
CA LEU A 161 3.96 -26.00 7.95
C LEU A 161 3.90 -27.29 7.13
N GLN A 162 2.71 -27.84 6.89
CA GLN A 162 2.54 -29.01 6.01
C GLN A 162 2.94 -28.71 4.57
N ARG A 163 2.46 -27.59 4.00
CA ARG A 163 2.81 -27.20 2.62
C ARG A 163 4.29 -26.87 2.44
N LEU A 164 4.92 -26.29 3.46
CA LEU A 164 6.36 -26.01 3.44
C LEU A 164 7.24 -27.27 3.39
N LEU A 165 6.75 -28.44 3.83
CA LEU A 165 7.48 -29.71 3.67
C LEU A 165 7.61 -30.14 2.21
N ASP A 166 6.66 -29.73 1.36
CA ASP A 166 6.69 -29.99 -0.07
C ASP A 166 7.34 -28.84 -0.86
N ALA A 167 7.30 -27.62 -0.33
CA ALA A 167 7.90 -26.42 -0.94
C ALA A 167 9.40 -26.60 -1.28
N THR A 168 10.14 -27.35 -0.45
CA THR A 168 11.57 -27.62 -0.68
C THR A 168 11.85 -28.51 -1.89
N LYS A 169 10.83 -29.16 -2.45
CA LYS A 169 10.94 -30.02 -3.64
C LYS A 169 10.76 -29.23 -4.95
N HIS A 170 10.39 -27.96 -4.89
CA HIS A 170 10.20 -27.12 -6.07
C HIS A 170 11.52 -26.80 -6.77
N THR A 171 11.46 -26.63 -8.08
CA THR A 171 12.60 -26.19 -8.91
C THR A 171 13.08 -24.78 -8.53
N GLN A 172 12.20 -23.95 -7.99
CA GLN A 172 12.49 -22.62 -7.44
C GLN A 172 12.00 -22.53 -5.99
N PRO A 173 12.76 -23.04 -5.01
CA PRO A 173 12.28 -23.19 -3.63
C PRO A 173 11.94 -21.85 -2.97
N PHE A 174 12.66 -20.76 -3.30
CA PHE A 174 12.38 -19.44 -2.74
C PHE A 174 11.01 -18.89 -3.20
N GLN A 175 10.72 -18.99 -4.50
CA GLN A 175 9.43 -18.59 -5.05
C GLN A 175 8.29 -19.44 -4.47
N GLY A 176 8.51 -20.76 -4.37
CA GLY A 176 7.54 -21.67 -3.75
C GLY A 176 7.23 -21.30 -2.30
N VAL A 177 8.24 -20.97 -1.49
CA VAL A 177 8.03 -20.50 -0.11
C VAL A 177 7.24 -19.19 -0.07
N HIS A 178 7.59 -18.22 -0.91
CA HIS A 178 6.84 -16.96 -1.00
C HIS A 178 5.37 -17.20 -1.34
N ASP A 179 5.09 -18.03 -2.36
CA ASP A 179 3.73 -18.30 -2.82
C ASP A 179 2.91 -19.02 -1.75
N GLU A 180 3.52 -19.93 -0.98
CA GLU A 180 2.88 -20.61 0.15
C GLU A 180 2.57 -19.66 1.31
N LEU A 181 3.49 -18.75 1.65
CA LEU A 181 3.25 -17.72 2.65
C LEU A 181 2.09 -16.81 2.24
N LEU A 182 2.10 -16.36 0.98
CA LEU A 182 1.08 -15.47 0.44
C LEU A 182 -0.29 -16.15 0.41
N PHE A 183 -0.37 -17.40 -0.07
CA PHE A 183 -1.59 -18.19 -0.08
C PHE A 183 -2.13 -18.43 1.34
N THR A 184 -1.26 -18.74 2.29
CA THR A 184 -1.66 -18.95 3.69
C THR A 184 -2.32 -17.71 4.28
N VAL A 185 -1.69 -16.55 4.14
CA VAL A 185 -2.21 -15.32 4.72
C VAL A 185 -3.45 -14.85 3.96
N GLY A 186 -3.50 -14.96 2.64
CA GLY A 186 -4.71 -14.60 1.89
C GLY A 186 -5.89 -15.54 2.15
N SER A 187 -5.63 -16.84 2.36
CA SER A 187 -6.65 -17.80 2.82
C SER A 187 -7.19 -17.41 4.19
N LEU A 188 -6.30 -17.07 5.13
CA LEU A 188 -6.70 -16.53 6.43
C LEU A 188 -7.60 -15.29 6.28
N MET A 189 -7.21 -14.33 5.44
CA MET A 189 -7.97 -13.09 5.26
C MET A 189 -9.33 -13.31 4.58
N LEU A 190 -9.42 -14.21 3.60
CA LEU A 190 -10.70 -14.59 2.98
C LEU A 190 -11.63 -15.26 3.99
N GLN A 191 -11.10 -16.11 4.87
CA GLN A 191 -11.89 -16.72 5.94
C GLN A 191 -12.35 -15.70 6.99
N VAL A 192 -11.48 -14.77 7.38
CA VAL A 192 -11.83 -13.70 8.34
C VAL A 192 -12.89 -12.77 7.75
N ALA A 193 -12.69 -12.31 6.51
CA ALA A 193 -13.57 -11.33 5.88
C ALA A 193 -14.91 -11.94 5.45
N TYR A 194 -14.87 -13.05 4.70
CA TYR A 194 -16.03 -13.63 4.03
C TYR A 194 -16.49 -14.96 4.63
N GLY A 195 -15.65 -15.65 5.41
CA GLY A 195 -15.91 -17.04 5.81
C GLY A 195 -15.59 -18.04 4.71
N TYR A 196 -14.87 -17.57 3.68
CA TYR A 196 -14.54 -18.34 2.48
C TYR A 196 -13.19 -19.03 2.63
N GLU A 197 -13.12 -20.33 2.36
CA GLU A 197 -11.90 -21.14 2.45
C GLU A 197 -11.42 -21.53 1.04
N PRO A 198 -10.43 -20.81 0.47
CA PRO A 198 -9.88 -21.15 -0.84
C PRO A 198 -9.14 -22.49 -0.77
N GLN A 199 -9.32 -23.32 -1.79
CA GLN A 199 -8.76 -24.68 -1.82
C GLN A 199 -7.35 -24.74 -2.43
N SER A 200 -6.98 -23.78 -3.26
CA SER A 200 -5.66 -23.71 -3.88
C SER A 200 -5.25 -22.27 -4.22
N PRO A 201 -3.97 -22.01 -4.50
CA PRO A 201 -3.51 -20.69 -4.99
C PRO A 201 -4.14 -20.28 -6.33
N GLN A 202 -4.78 -21.21 -7.05
CA GLN A 202 -5.50 -20.93 -8.30
C GLN A 202 -6.99 -20.63 -8.06
N ASP A 203 -7.43 -20.62 -6.80
CA ASP A 203 -8.77 -20.21 -6.43
C ASP A 203 -9.11 -18.83 -6.99
N ARG A 204 -10.32 -18.71 -7.56
CA ARG A 204 -10.74 -17.51 -8.27
C ARG A 204 -10.77 -16.28 -7.36
N PHE A 205 -11.33 -16.38 -6.16
CA PHE A 205 -11.46 -15.22 -5.27
C PHE A 205 -10.10 -14.77 -4.76
N PHE A 206 -9.25 -15.72 -4.39
CA PHE A 206 -7.87 -15.43 -3.99
C PHE A 206 -7.10 -14.72 -5.11
N LYS A 207 -7.09 -15.30 -6.32
CA LYS A 207 -6.32 -14.79 -7.45
C LYS A 207 -6.80 -13.41 -7.92
N GLU A 208 -8.11 -13.20 -8.00
CA GLU A 208 -8.68 -11.91 -8.40
C GLU A 208 -8.38 -10.81 -7.37
N ALA A 209 -8.52 -11.11 -6.07
CA ALA A 209 -8.22 -10.14 -5.01
C ALA A 209 -6.73 -9.80 -4.96
N GLN A 210 -5.86 -10.79 -5.11
CA GLN A 210 -4.40 -10.60 -5.20
C GLN A 210 -4.03 -9.71 -6.39
N LEU A 211 -4.56 -10.04 -7.57
CA LEU A 211 -4.29 -9.30 -8.80
C LEU A 211 -4.78 -7.85 -8.72
N ALA A 212 -5.96 -7.63 -8.13
CA ALA A 212 -6.51 -6.28 -7.93
C ALA A 212 -5.62 -5.46 -6.99
N PHE A 213 -5.13 -6.06 -5.90
CA PHE A 213 -4.23 -5.39 -4.97
C PHE A 213 -2.87 -5.04 -5.60
N GLN A 214 -2.24 -5.99 -6.29
CA GLN A 214 -0.96 -5.75 -6.99
C GLN A 214 -1.09 -4.64 -8.03
N ARG A 215 -2.16 -4.65 -8.83
CA ARG A 215 -2.43 -3.60 -9.82
C ARG A 215 -2.68 -2.25 -9.16
N ALA A 216 -3.37 -2.21 -8.01
CA ALA A 216 -3.55 -0.98 -7.26
C ALA A 216 -2.23 -0.43 -6.73
N LEU A 217 -1.32 -1.30 -6.27
CA LEU A 217 0.01 -0.90 -5.84
C LEU A 217 0.79 -0.29 -7.01
N LEU A 218 0.78 -0.95 -8.18
CA LEU A 218 1.44 -0.47 -9.39
C LEU A 218 0.86 0.87 -9.88
N ALA A 219 -0.47 0.98 -9.97
CA ALA A 219 -1.17 2.22 -10.32
C ALA A 219 -0.97 3.33 -9.28
N GLY A 220 -0.72 2.95 -8.02
CA GLY A 220 -0.49 3.84 -6.90
C GLY A 220 0.91 4.42 -6.82
N MET A 221 1.86 3.94 -7.64
CA MET A 221 3.22 4.44 -7.63
C MET A 221 3.24 5.90 -8.14
N GLN A 222 3.64 6.82 -7.27
CA GLN A 222 3.72 8.26 -7.55
C GLN A 222 5.16 8.73 -7.77
N THR A 223 6.11 8.00 -7.21
CA THR A 223 7.55 8.14 -7.42
C THR A 223 8.07 6.72 -7.40
N SER A 224 8.62 6.27 -8.52
CA SER A 224 9.33 5.00 -8.53
C SER A 224 10.74 5.25 -8.03
N GLU A 225 11.30 4.21 -7.41
CA GLU A 225 12.75 4.00 -7.39
C GLU A 225 13.33 4.02 -8.84
N ASP A 226 12.48 4.00 -9.88
CA ASP A 226 12.79 4.01 -11.31
C ASP A 226 12.70 5.39 -12.02
N VAL A 227 12.13 6.47 -11.43
CA VAL A 227 12.15 7.80 -12.10
C VAL A 227 13.58 8.34 -12.22
N LEU A 228 14.48 7.87 -11.35
CA LEU A 228 15.90 8.22 -11.41
C LEU A 228 16.64 7.53 -12.55
N ASP A 229 16.02 6.54 -13.22
CA ASP A 229 16.47 6.00 -14.50
C ASP A 229 15.47 6.36 -15.60
N LEU A 230 15.40 7.66 -15.92
CA LEU A 230 14.62 8.20 -17.04
C LEU A 230 14.91 7.48 -18.38
N SER A 231 16.04 6.78 -18.50
CA SER A 231 16.36 5.89 -19.63
C SER A 231 15.40 4.71 -19.73
N ASP A 232 15.12 4.04 -18.61
CA ASP A 232 14.28 2.83 -18.58
C ASP A 232 12.80 3.16 -18.79
N ALA A 233 12.32 4.29 -18.26
CA ALA A 233 10.95 4.78 -18.52
C ALA A 233 10.69 5.16 -19.99
N ILE A 234 11.75 5.50 -20.75
CA ILE A 234 11.66 5.84 -22.18
C ILE A 234 11.88 4.58 -23.07
N THR A 235 12.60 3.57 -22.59
CA THR A 235 13.03 2.41 -23.39
C THR A 235 12.32 1.09 -23.08
N ASN A 236 11.82 0.89 -21.87
CA ASN A 236 11.13 -0.34 -21.48
C ASN A 236 9.61 -0.17 -21.58
N HIS A 237 9.01 -0.85 -22.56
CA HIS A 237 7.57 -0.85 -22.81
C HIS A 237 6.73 -1.55 -21.72
N ASP A 238 7.37 -2.31 -20.83
CA ASP A 238 6.71 -3.18 -19.84
C ASP A 238 6.48 -2.48 -18.48
N THR A 239 7.31 -1.51 -18.10
CA THR A 239 7.11 -0.65 -16.93
C THR A 239 6.36 0.60 -17.35
N GLN A 240 5.03 0.49 -17.44
CA GLN A 240 4.18 1.66 -17.67
C GLN A 240 4.15 2.53 -16.41
N ASP A 241 5.17 3.36 -16.25
CA ASP A 241 5.14 4.44 -15.27
C ASP A 241 3.92 5.32 -15.57
N PHE A 242 2.97 5.33 -14.63
CA PHE A 242 1.73 6.09 -14.78
C PHE A 242 2.00 7.58 -14.57
N LEU A 243 2.65 8.21 -15.56
CA LEU A 243 3.02 9.62 -15.55
C LEU A 243 1.85 10.56 -15.28
N VAL A 244 0.60 10.11 -15.48
CA VAL A 244 -0.61 10.82 -15.08
C VAL A 244 -0.64 11.14 -13.57
N ASN A 245 0.02 10.33 -12.73
CA ASN A 245 0.16 10.58 -11.30
C ASN A 245 1.08 11.77 -10.98
N VAL A 246 2.04 12.06 -11.86
CA VAL A 246 2.97 13.18 -11.75
C VAL A 246 2.43 14.40 -12.50
N PHE A 247 1.86 14.17 -13.69
CA PHE A 247 1.32 15.17 -14.60
C PHE A 247 -0.17 14.92 -14.88
N PRO A 248 -1.08 15.34 -13.99
CA PRO A 248 -2.52 15.12 -14.14
C PRO A 248 -3.11 15.69 -15.44
N ALA A 249 -2.46 16.68 -16.06
CA ALA A 249 -2.86 17.22 -17.36
C ALA A 249 -2.96 16.15 -18.47
N MET A 250 -2.26 15.02 -18.33
CA MET A 250 -2.35 13.88 -19.24
C MET A 250 -3.74 13.25 -19.30
N LEU A 251 -4.60 13.48 -18.29
CA LEU A 251 -6.00 13.07 -18.31
C LEU A 251 -6.76 13.62 -19.53
N HIS A 252 -6.41 14.82 -19.99
CA HIS A 252 -7.10 15.49 -21.10
C HIS A 252 -6.68 14.97 -22.49
N ILE A 253 -5.62 14.14 -22.57
CA ILE A 253 -5.16 13.59 -23.85
C ILE A 253 -6.14 12.50 -24.30
N PRO A 254 -6.73 12.57 -25.50
CA PRO A 254 -7.68 11.55 -25.97
C PRO A 254 -7.06 10.15 -26.04
N SER A 255 -7.85 9.11 -25.78
CA SER A 255 -7.37 7.71 -25.73
C SER A 255 -6.86 7.15 -27.07
N TRP A 256 -7.11 7.83 -28.19
CA TRP A 256 -6.57 7.45 -29.50
C TRP A 256 -5.14 7.96 -29.72
N PHE A 257 -4.67 8.91 -28.90
CA PHE A 257 -3.35 9.53 -29.08
C PHE A 257 -2.24 8.53 -28.72
N PRO A 258 -1.17 8.41 -29.54
CA PRO A 258 -0.05 7.52 -29.25
C PRO A 258 0.53 7.73 -27.84
N GLY A 259 0.82 6.65 -27.13
CA GLY A 259 1.33 6.70 -25.76
C GLY A 259 0.25 6.78 -24.66
N THR A 260 -1.05 6.76 -24.99
CA THR A 260 -2.15 6.71 -24.01
C THR A 260 -2.70 5.32 -23.71
N GLY A 261 -1.93 4.25 -24.04
CA GLY A 261 -2.33 2.86 -23.82
C GLY A 261 -2.67 2.52 -22.36
N TRP A 262 -2.09 3.27 -21.41
CA TRP A 262 -2.40 3.19 -19.98
C TRP A 262 -3.87 3.46 -19.65
N LYS A 263 -4.61 4.24 -20.48
CA LYS A 263 -6.06 4.46 -20.30
C LYS A 263 -6.89 3.21 -20.56
N ARG A 264 -6.47 2.38 -21.52
CA ARG A 264 -7.11 1.06 -21.77
C ARG A 264 -6.85 0.14 -20.58
N ILE A 265 -5.61 0.12 -20.10
CA ILE A 265 -5.21 -0.67 -18.93
C ILE A 265 -5.98 -0.24 -17.68
N ALA A 266 -6.14 1.06 -17.44
CA ALA A 266 -6.96 1.59 -16.34
C ALA A 266 -8.40 1.04 -16.38
N ASN A 267 -9.01 0.99 -17.57
CA ASN A 267 -10.36 0.46 -17.74
C ASN A 267 -10.44 -1.06 -17.53
N GLU A 268 -9.46 -1.82 -18.03
CA GLU A 268 -9.36 -3.26 -17.78
C GLU A 268 -9.20 -3.56 -16.29
N TRP A 269 -8.35 -2.78 -15.61
CA TRP A 269 -8.10 -2.90 -14.18
C TRP A 269 -9.32 -2.47 -13.36
N ARG A 270 -10.07 -1.45 -13.79
CA ARG A 270 -11.36 -1.05 -13.18
C ARG A 270 -12.36 -2.21 -13.17
N VAL A 271 -12.55 -2.85 -14.32
CA VAL A 271 -13.50 -3.98 -14.45
C VAL A 271 -13.07 -5.15 -13.58
N GLN A 272 -11.77 -5.46 -13.59
CA GLN A 272 -11.22 -6.56 -12.80
C GLN A 272 -11.29 -6.29 -11.29
N GLN A 273 -10.93 -5.07 -10.87
CA GLN A 273 -11.09 -4.63 -9.49
C GLN A 273 -12.55 -4.78 -9.05
N GLU A 274 -13.51 -4.25 -9.81
CA GLU A 274 -14.92 -4.32 -9.43
C GLU A 274 -15.40 -5.76 -9.22
N ARG A 275 -14.97 -6.69 -10.09
CA ARG A 275 -15.24 -8.13 -9.91
C ARG A 275 -14.61 -8.69 -8.63
N SER A 276 -13.35 -8.34 -8.35
CA SER A 276 -12.64 -8.79 -7.14
C SER A 276 -13.34 -8.34 -5.84
N LYS A 277 -14.08 -7.21 -5.88
CA LYS A 277 -14.87 -6.71 -4.76
C LYS A 277 -16.24 -7.37 -4.68
N SER A 278 -16.95 -7.37 -5.80
CA SER A 278 -18.36 -7.74 -5.87
C SER A 278 -18.58 -9.25 -5.77
N ASP A 279 -17.77 -10.07 -6.46
CA ASP A 279 -17.97 -11.52 -6.48
C ASP A 279 -17.92 -12.18 -5.09
N PRO A 280 -16.89 -11.96 -4.25
CA PRO A 280 -16.86 -12.56 -2.91
C PRO A 280 -17.90 -11.95 -1.96
N TYR A 281 -18.30 -10.69 -2.19
CA TYR A 281 -19.38 -10.05 -1.43
C TYR A 281 -20.74 -10.69 -1.70
N GLU A 282 -21.11 -10.89 -2.97
CA GLU A 282 -22.37 -11.56 -3.33
C GLU A 282 -22.38 -13.02 -2.87
N TRP A 283 -21.22 -13.68 -2.86
CA TRP A 283 -21.09 -15.02 -2.31
C TRP A 283 -21.46 -15.05 -0.82
N VAL A 284 -20.86 -14.18 0.02
CA VAL A 284 -21.16 -14.17 1.47
C VAL A 284 -22.61 -13.75 1.74
N LYS A 285 -23.16 -12.81 0.96
CA LYS A 285 -24.57 -12.41 1.04
C LYS A 285 -25.51 -13.59 0.78
N THR A 286 -25.18 -14.44 -0.19
CA THR A 286 -25.92 -15.67 -0.48
C THR A 286 -25.80 -16.69 0.66
N GLN A 287 -24.61 -16.84 1.28
CA GLN A 287 -24.43 -17.76 2.41
C GLN A 287 -25.25 -17.34 3.64
N VAL A 288 -25.28 -16.03 3.93
CA VAL A 288 -26.09 -15.48 5.03
C VAL A 288 -27.59 -15.71 4.75
N ALA A 289 -28.05 -15.46 3.52
CA ALA A 289 -29.45 -15.65 3.14
C ALA A 289 -29.91 -17.13 3.22
N THR A 290 -28.99 -18.08 3.05
CA THR A 290 -29.28 -19.52 3.10
C THR A 290 -29.08 -20.15 4.48
N GLY A 291 -28.63 -19.37 5.48
CA GLY A 291 -28.39 -19.86 6.85
C GLY A 291 -27.24 -20.86 6.97
N SER A 292 -26.33 -20.89 5.99
CA SER A 292 -25.17 -21.80 5.95
C SER A 292 -23.88 -21.12 6.41
N ASP A 293 -23.98 -20.03 7.19
CA ASP A 293 -22.87 -19.13 7.41
C ASP A 293 -21.84 -19.69 8.41
N ARG A 294 -20.60 -19.84 7.92
CA ARG A 294 -19.43 -19.83 8.79
C ARG A 294 -19.28 -18.41 9.33
N THR A 295 -19.11 -18.27 10.65
CA THR A 295 -18.96 -16.97 11.33
C THR A 295 -17.83 -16.13 10.71
N SER A 296 -18.18 -15.09 9.94
CA SER A 296 -17.24 -14.17 9.29
C SER A 296 -17.56 -12.72 9.61
N LEU A 297 -16.61 -11.81 9.40
CA LEU A 297 -16.80 -10.40 9.70
C LEU A 297 -17.93 -9.80 8.84
N LEU A 298 -17.90 -10.00 7.53
CA LEU A 298 -18.94 -9.48 6.64
C LEU A 298 -20.27 -10.20 6.84
N GLY A 299 -20.25 -11.52 7.10
CA GLY A 299 -21.46 -12.27 7.40
C GLY A 299 -22.21 -11.71 8.61
N LEU A 300 -21.48 -11.38 9.68
CA LEU A 300 -22.06 -10.78 10.89
C LEU A 300 -22.51 -9.32 10.68
N LEU A 301 -21.80 -8.55 9.84
CA LEU A 301 -22.22 -7.19 9.49
C LEU A 301 -23.49 -7.15 8.63
N LEU A 302 -23.73 -8.21 7.85
CA LEU A 302 -24.95 -8.36 7.04
C LEU A 302 -26.20 -8.69 7.87
N GLN A 303 -26.05 -9.16 9.11
CA GLN A 303 -27.14 -9.52 10.03
C GLN A 303 -27.61 -8.32 10.87
N ASP A 304 -28.20 -7.30 10.24
CA ASP A 304 -28.82 -6.11 10.87
C ASP A 304 -27.97 -5.44 11.97
N HIS A 305 -26.69 -5.19 11.65
CA HIS A 305 -25.76 -4.60 12.60
C HIS A 305 -25.98 -3.09 12.78
N GLU A 306 -26.02 -2.61 14.03
CA GLU A 306 -26.23 -1.19 14.39
C GLU A 306 -25.27 -0.18 13.74
N LEU A 307 -24.12 -0.63 13.23
CA LEU A 307 -23.13 0.25 12.60
C LEU A 307 -23.55 0.70 11.18
N LEU A 308 -24.54 0.02 10.62
CA LEU A 308 -24.97 0.15 9.22
C LEU A 308 -26.46 0.47 9.11
N SER A 309 -27.19 0.54 10.23
CA SER A 309 -28.66 0.71 10.27
C SER A 309 -29.12 2.06 9.73
N GLU A 310 -28.29 3.09 9.79
CA GLU A 310 -28.59 4.43 9.28
C GLU A 310 -28.23 4.63 7.80
N LEU A 311 -27.61 3.64 7.15
CA LEU A 311 -27.19 3.73 5.76
C LEU A 311 -28.28 3.21 4.83
N ASP A 312 -28.41 3.83 3.66
CA ASP A 312 -29.18 3.23 2.59
C ASP A 312 -28.56 1.88 2.14
N PRO A 313 -29.36 0.96 1.57
CA PRO A 313 -28.87 -0.37 1.23
C PRO A 313 -27.70 -0.40 0.24
N GLU A 314 -27.63 0.56 -0.70
CA GLU A 314 -26.60 0.60 -1.73
C GLU A 314 -25.26 1.08 -1.15
N GLU A 315 -25.28 2.16 -0.37
CA GLU A 315 -24.12 2.67 0.35
C GLU A 315 -23.62 1.67 1.40
N ARG A 316 -24.53 0.93 2.05
CA ARG A 316 -24.16 -0.17 2.94
C ARG A 316 -23.39 -1.25 2.19
N ASP A 317 -23.91 -1.71 1.06
CA ASP A 317 -23.29 -2.77 0.26
C ASP A 317 -21.91 -2.31 -0.27
N GLU A 318 -21.81 -1.09 -0.79
CA GLU A 318 -20.53 -0.53 -1.25
C GLU A 318 -19.52 -0.40 -0.11
N ARG A 319 -19.97 0.00 1.10
CA ARG A 319 -19.05 0.06 2.24
C ARG A 319 -18.52 -1.29 2.66
N LEU A 320 -19.37 -2.32 2.67
CA LEU A 320 -18.98 -3.66 3.04
C LEU A 320 -18.03 -4.30 2.03
N LYS A 321 -18.24 -4.05 0.73
CA LYS A 321 -17.30 -4.43 -0.32
C LYS A 321 -15.91 -3.85 -0.06
N GLU A 322 -15.81 -2.55 0.20
CA GLU A 322 -14.53 -1.90 0.49
C GLU A 322 -13.88 -2.44 1.79
N VAL A 323 -14.67 -2.68 2.85
CA VAL A 323 -14.17 -3.32 4.09
C VAL A 323 -13.52 -4.68 3.81
N GLY A 324 -14.14 -5.51 2.97
CA GLY A 324 -13.59 -6.80 2.57
C GLY A 324 -12.25 -6.67 1.86
N VAL A 325 -12.14 -5.73 0.90
CA VAL A 325 -10.88 -5.48 0.19
C VAL A 325 -9.78 -4.99 1.12
N ILE A 326 -10.11 -4.14 2.08
CA ILE A 326 -9.14 -3.60 3.05
C ILE A 326 -8.57 -4.72 3.92
N LEU A 327 -9.44 -5.62 4.40
CA LEU A 327 -9.02 -6.77 5.19
C LEU A 327 -8.09 -7.68 4.38
N PHE A 328 -8.48 -8.02 3.16
CA PHE A 328 -7.67 -8.87 2.29
C PHE A 328 -6.35 -8.20 1.90
N GLY A 329 -6.38 -7.06 1.23
CA GLY A 329 -5.19 -6.39 0.72
C GLY A 329 -4.25 -5.90 1.82
N GLY A 330 -4.80 -5.32 2.88
CA GLY A 330 -4.01 -4.83 4.02
C GLY A 330 -3.38 -5.94 4.85
N GLY A 331 -4.08 -7.08 5.00
CA GLY A 331 -3.64 -8.21 5.83
C GLY A 331 -2.73 -9.21 5.10
N THR A 332 -2.87 -9.35 3.78
CA THR A 332 -2.21 -10.41 2.99
C THR A 332 -0.76 -10.07 2.67
N ASP A 333 -0.53 -9.09 1.79
CA ASP A 333 0.82 -8.78 1.27
C ASP A 333 1.79 -8.32 2.36
N THR A 334 1.31 -7.55 3.34
CA THR A 334 2.18 -7.03 4.41
C THR A 334 2.71 -8.14 5.31
N THR A 335 1.84 -9.06 5.70
CA THR A 335 2.19 -10.17 6.59
C THR A 335 3.01 -11.22 5.85
N SER A 336 2.68 -11.54 4.60
CA SER A 336 3.47 -12.49 3.80
C SER A 336 4.88 -11.96 3.53
N THR A 337 5.02 -10.67 3.22
CA THR A 337 6.33 -10.00 3.07
C THR A 337 7.12 -10.03 4.37
N PHE A 338 6.48 -9.78 5.51
CA PHE A 338 7.14 -9.89 6.81
C PHE A 338 7.64 -11.33 7.07
N LEU A 339 6.81 -12.34 6.82
CA LEU A 339 7.19 -13.73 7.02
C LEU A 339 8.35 -14.14 6.09
N LEU A 340 8.37 -13.65 4.85
CA LEU A 340 9.47 -13.86 3.93
C LEU A 340 10.76 -13.20 4.45
N ASN A 341 10.69 -11.93 4.88
CA ASN A 341 11.81 -11.22 5.48
C ASN A 341 12.32 -11.93 6.74
N PHE A 342 11.42 -12.49 7.55
CA PHE A 342 11.78 -13.27 8.73
C PHE A 342 12.57 -14.53 8.33
N ILE A 343 12.10 -15.30 7.35
CA ILE A 343 12.82 -16.49 6.84
C ILE A 343 14.20 -16.08 6.31
N ALA A 344 14.28 -15.03 5.49
CA ALA A 344 15.54 -14.54 4.96
C ALA A 344 16.51 -14.11 6.09
N ALA A 345 16.00 -13.40 7.11
CA ALA A 345 16.78 -12.99 8.27
C ALA A 345 17.31 -14.20 9.06
N MET A 346 16.53 -15.29 9.19
CA MET A 346 16.97 -16.50 9.87
C MET A 346 18.05 -17.26 9.09
N VAL A 347 17.93 -17.30 7.77
CA VAL A 347 18.97 -17.88 6.88
C VAL A 347 20.29 -17.09 7.00
N LEU A 348 20.22 -15.76 7.04
CA LEU A 348 21.40 -14.90 7.18
C LEU A 348 21.98 -14.90 8.60
N ASN A 349 21.18 -15.22 9.62
CA ASN A 349 21.57 -15.18 11.03
C ASN A 349 21.23 -16.52 11.74
N PRO A 350 21.88 -17.63 11.36
CA PRO A 350 21.54 -18.96 11.86
C PRO A 350 21.68 -19.09 13.39
N HIS A 351 22.59 -18.33 14.01
CA HIS A 351 22.74 -18.28 15.46
C HIS A 351 21.50 -17.71 16.17
N ALA A 352 20.83 -16.72 15.57
CA ALA A 352 19.63 -16.12 16.11
C ALA A 352 18.45 -17.11 16.02
N GLN A 353 18.35 -17.84 14.91
CA GLN A 353 17.39 -18.93 14.71
C GLN A 353 17.60 -20.06 15.73
N ALA A 354 18.83 -20.53 15.91
CA ALA A 354 19.15 -21.60 16.86
C ALA A 354 18.77 -21.21 18.30
N ARG A 355 18.98 -19.95 18.68
CA ARG A 355 18.58 -19.45 20.00
C ARG A 355 17.06 -19.36 20.16
N ALA A 356 16.31 -19.02 19.11
CA ALA A 356 14.85 -19.05 19.12
C ALA A 356 14.32 -20.49 19.28
N GLN A 357 14.93 -21.45 18.59
CA GLN A 357 14.61 -22.87 18.74
C GLN A 357 14.91 -23.37 20.16
N GLN A 358 16.05 -22.97 20.74
CA GLN A 358 16.39 -23.32 22.11
C GLN A 358 15.37 -22.78 23.13
N GLU A 359 14.86 -21.55 22.95
CA GLU A 359 13.80 -21.01 23.80
C GLU A 359 12.52 -21.86 23.69
N LEU A 360 12.09 -22.22 22.48
CA LEU A 360 10.94 -23.09 22.26
C LEU A 360 11.10 -24.43 22.98
N ASP A 361 12.23 -25.10 22.76
CA ASP A 361 12.51 -26.42 23.34
C ASP A 361 12.54 -26.36 24.88
N THR A 362 13.11 -25.30 25.45
CA THR A 362 13.22 -25.13 26.91
C THR A 362 11.88 -24.81 27.55
N VAL A 363 11.05 -23.98 26.92
CA VAL A 363 9.79 -23.47 27.51
C VAL A 363 8.60 -24.38 27.23
N LEU A 364 8.56 -25.03 26.07
CA LEU A 364 7.42 -25.82 25.59
C LEU A 364 7.73 -27.33 25.49
N GLY A 365 9.00 -27.72 25.45
CA GLY A 365 9.42 -29.08 25.15
C GLY A 365 9.27 -29.42 23.66
N GLN A 366 9.59 -30.68 23.30
CA GLN A 366 9.69 -31.10 21.89
C GLN A 366 8.39 -31.60 21.27
N VAL A 367 7.33 -31.82 22.06
CA VAL A 367 6.11 -32.52 21.60
C VAL A 367 4.97 -31.55 21.26
N LYS A 368 4.98 -30.35 21.84
CA LYS A 368 3.85 -29.40 21.76
C LYS A 368 4.15 -28.27 20.79
N LEU A 369 3.29 -28.10 19.78
CA LEU A 369 3.35 -26.93 18.90
C LEU A 369 2.98 -25.64 19.66
N PRO A 370 3.64 -24.49 19.36
CA PRO A 370 3.33 -23.22 19.99
C PRO A 370 1.89 -22.77 19.76
N SER A 371 1.35 -22.05 20.73
CA SER A 371 0.06 -21.36 20.65
C SER A 371 0.22 -19.90 21.07
N ILE A 372 -0.74 -19.05 20.72
CA ILE A 372 -0.69 -17.63 21.06
C ILE A 372 -0.62 -17.37 22.58
N SER A 373 -1.16 -18.28 23.40
CA SER A 373 -1.11 -18.21 24.86
C SER A 373 0.31 -18.35 25.42
N ASP A 374 1.25 -18.85 24.61
CA ASP A 374 2.65 -19.03 24.98
C ASP A 374 3.46 -17.75 24.78
N ARG A 375 2.90 -16.72 24.12
CA ARG A 375 3.61 -15.48 23.73
C ARG A 375 4.37 -14.81 24.86
N GLU A 376 3.77 -14.69 26.05
CA GLU A 376 4.43 -14.04 27.20
C GLU A 376 5.57 -14.87 27.80
N ARG A 377 5.62 -16.18 27.50
CA ARG A 377 6.68 -17.09 27.94
C ARG A 377 7.83 -17.20 26.94
N LEU A 378 7.74 -16.53 25.78
CA LEU A 378 8.72 -16.58 24.69
C LEU A 378 9.32 -15.18 24.41
N PRO A 379 10.01 -14.56 25.39
CA PRO A 379 10.51 -13.20 25.25
C PRO A 379 11.57 -13.04 24.16
N TYR A 380 12.43 -14.04 23.92
CA TYR A 380 13.44 -13.97 22.88
C TYR A 380 12.80 -13.98 21.50
N ILE A 381 11.85 -14.88 21.23
CA ILE A 381 11.09 -14.88 19.97
C ILE A 381 10.33 -13.58 19.77
N ARG A 382 9.71 -13.03 20.82
CA ARG A 382 9.03 -11.74 20.73
C ARG A 382 9.99 -10.63 20.29
N ASN A 383 11.15 -10.54 20.93
CA ASN A 383 12.17 -9.56 20.58
C ASN A 383 12.75 -9.80 19.18
N LEU A 384 12.86 -11.05 18.75
CA LEU A 384 13.32 -11.41 17.42
C LEU A 384 12.34 -10.93 16.33
N ILE A 385 11.04 -11.11 16.55
CA ILE A 385 9.98 -10.58 15.67
C ILE A 385 10.09 -9.05 15.56
N ASP A 386 10.22 -8.37 16.71
CA ASP A 386 10.35 -6.91 16.76
C ASP A 386 11.63 -6.43 16.05
N GLU A 387 12.74 -7.15 16.19
CA GLU A 387 14.01 -6.81 15.54
C GLU A 387 13.96 -6.99 14.02
N VAL A 388 13.30 -8.04 13.52
CA VAL A 388 13.08 -8.21 12.08
C VAL A 388 12.22 -7.08 11.51
N LEU A 389 11.15 -6.68 12.22
CA LEU A 389 10.33 -5.52 11.83
C LEU A 389 11.13 -4.21 11.84
N ARG A 390 12.09 -4.06 12.76
CA ARG A 390 12.99 -2.90 12.83
C ARG A 390 14.01 -2.87 11.69
N MET A 391 14.59 -4.02 11.35
CA MET A 391 15.63 -4.14 10.31
C MET A 391 15.04 -4.09 8.90
N TYR A 392 13.88 -4.71 8.68
CA TYR A 392 13.24 -4.85 7.38
C TYR A 392 11.79 -4.32 7.43
N PRO A 393 11.61 -3.00 7.59
CA PRO A 393 10.28 -2.41 7.67
C PRO A 393 9.52 -2.63 6.35
N ILE A 394 8.28 -3.10 6.44
CA ILE A 394 7.42 -3.42 5.28
C ILE A 394 7.06 -2.17 4.47
N ALA A 395 6.99 -1.02 5.13
CA ALA A 395 6.70 0.27 4.50
C ALA A 395 7.69 1.33 5.05
N PRO A 396 8.93 1.39 4.53
CA PRO A 396 9.99 2.23 5.11
C PRO A 396 9.67 3.74 5.05
N LEU A 397 8.84 4.18 4.11
CA LEU A 397 8.36 5.56 4.00
C LEU A 397 6.98 5.79 4.66
N GLY A 398 6.38 4.74 5.24
CA GLY A 398 4.98 4.77 5.66
C GLY A 398 4.03 5.06 4.48
N LYS A 399 2.92 5.76 4.76
CA LYS A 399 1.98 6.24 3.74
C LYS A 399 1.99 7.77 3.74
N ARG A 400 2.06 8.36 2.54
CA ARG A 400 2.02 9.82 2.36
C ARG A 400 0.71 10.38 2.91
N CYS A 401 0.81 11.52 3.59
CA CYS A 401 -0.31 12.24 4.13
C CYS A 401 -0.26 13.71 3.72
N LEU A 402 -1.42 14.35 3.68
CA LEU A 402 -1.55 15.78 3.43
C LEU A 402 -2.06 16.50 4.68
N LYS A 403 -1.79 17.82 4.74
CA LYS A 403 -2.51 18.68 5.68
C LYS A 403 -3.99 18.65 5.29
N THR A 404 -4.86 18.23 6.20
CA THR A 404 -6.30 18.27 6.02
C THR A 404 -6.71 19.73 5.73
N PRO A 405 -7.46 20.00 4.65
CA PRO A 405 -7.97 21.33 4.37
C PRO A 405 -8.73 21.85 5.59
N GLU A 406 -8.52 23.12 5.97
CA GLU A 406 -9.38 23.77 6.96
C GLU A 406 -10.81 23.72 6.41
N GLN A 407 -11.71 23.04 7.12
CA GLN A 407 -13.14 23.14 6.86
C GLN A 407 -13.51 24.62 7.07
N ARG A 408 -13.74 25.34 5.97
CA ARG A 408 -14.24 26.72 6.00
C ARG A 408 -15.70 26.75 6.37
#